data_AF-A0A1W1DKH4-F1
#
_entry.id   AF-A0A1W1DKH4-F1
#
_cell.length_a   1.000
_cell.length_b   1.000
_cell.length_c   1.000
_cell.angle_alpha   90.00
_cell.angle_beta   90.00
_cell.angle_gamma   90.00
#
_symmetry.space_group_name_H-M   'P 1'
#
loop_
_entity.id
_entity.type
_entity.pdbx_description
1 polymer ?
#
loop_
_entity_poly.entity_id
_entity_poly.type
_entity_poly.pdbx_seq_one_letter_code
_entity_poly.pdbx_strand_id
1 'polypeptide(L)'
;MALLLEVAFDKDFILNRYMNTVYIAQQGNTAIHGFEKGAKFYFNQSVDALSNEEMATLVALVKGPSYYHPIKHEKRLSKRRQLVLSIYNKFEKIVK
;
A
#
# COMPACT_ATOMS: atom_id res chain seq x y z
N MET A 1 9.65 -11.30 18.14
CA MET A 1 10.25 -10.09 17.54
C MET A 1 9.32 -8.87 17.60
N ALA A 2 8.03 -8.97 17.26
CA ALA A 2 7.11 -7.81 17.29
C ALA A 2 7.07 -7.04 18.63
N LEU A 3 6.95 -7.73 19.77
CA LEU A 3 6.94 -7.09 21.09
C LEU A 3 8.21 -6.29 21.39
N LEU A 4 9.38 -6.79 20.96
CA LEU A 4 10.65 -6.09 21.15
C LEU A 4 10.73 -4.80 20.32
N LEU A 5 10.18 -4.82 19.10
CA LEU A 5 10.07 -3.65 18.25
C LEU A 5 9.18 -2.57 18.89
N GLU A 6 8.04 -2.96 19.48
CA GLU A 6 7.13 -2.02 20.13
C GLU A 6 7.69 -1.39 21.41
N VAL A 7 8.54 -2.13 22.13
CA VAL A 7 9.22 -1.61 23.32
C VAL A 7 10.39 -0.70 22.95
N ALA A 8 11.08 -0.99 21.84
CA ALA A 8 12.31 -0.29 21.45
C ALA A 8 12.09 0.96 20.58
N PHE A 9 10.96 1.08 19.88
CA PHE A 9 10.72 2.16 18.92
C PHE A 9 9.30 2.73 18.99
N ASP A 10 9.18 4.03 18.68
CA ASP A 10 7.90 4.71 18.60
C ASP A 10 7.04 4.22 17.42
N LYS A 11 5.71 4.35 17.57
CA LYS A 11 4.75 3.88 16.55
C LYS A 11 4.98 4.53 15.19
N ASP A 12 5.33 5.82 15.16
CA ASP A 12 5.61 6.55 13.92
C ASP A 12 6.84 5.99 13.21
N PHE A 13 7.88 5.62 13.96
CA PHE A 13 9.08 5.01 13.40
C PHE A 13 8.77 3.64 12.80
N ILE A 14 8.03 2.80 13.53
CA ILE A 14 7.63 1.46 13.06
C ILE A 14 6.81 1.58 11.78
N LEU A 15 5.83 2.49 11.75
CA LEU A 15 4.98 2.73 10.59
C LEU A 15 5.78 3.25 9.40
N ASN A 16 6.63 4.24 9.61
CA ASN A 16 7.48 4.79 8.56
C ASN A 16 8.39 3.72 7.96
N ARG A 17 9.01 2.90 8.81
CA ARG A 17 9.83 1.77 8.36
C ARG A 17 9.02 0.76 7.55
N TYR A 18 7.81 0.43 8.00
CA TYR A 18 6.92 -0.46 7.26
C TYR A 18 6.57 0.10 5.88
N MET A 19 6.15 1.37 5.82
CA MET A 19 5.78 2.07 4.59
C MET A 19 6.91 2.13 3.56
N ASN A 20 8.17 2.09 3.99
CA ASN A 20 9.33 2.12 3.10
C ASN A 20 9.88 0.73 2.72
N THR A 21 9.46 -0.35 3.37
CA THR A 21 10.06 -1.68 3.20
C THR A 21 9.13 -2.69 2.54
N VAL A 22 7.82 -2.46 2.59
CA VAL A 22 6.83 -3.39 2.04
C VAL A 22 7.04 -3.60 0.54
N TYR A 23 6.93 -4.84 0.09
CA TYR A 23 7.06 -5.18 -1.32
C TYR A 23 5.79 -4.78 -2.09
N ILE A 24 5.95 -3.97 -3.14
CA ILE A 24 4.83 -3.37 -3.89
C ILE A 24 4.78 -3.84 -5.34
N ALA A 25 5.92 -4.10 -5.99
CA ALA A 25 5.96 -4.50 -7.39
C ALA A 25 7.26 -5.19 -7.78
N GLN A 26 7.26 -5.80 -8.97
CA GLN A 26 8.46 -6.30 -9.65
C GLN A 26 8.62 -5.60 -10.98
N GLN A 27 9.81 -5.08 -11.26
CA GLN A 27 10.22 -4.60 -12.57
C GLN A 27 11.39 -5.44 -13.08
N GLY A 28 11.12 -6.41 -13.95
CA GLY A 28 12.14 -7.35 -14.42
C GLY A 28 12.76 -8.13 -13.24
N ASN A 29 14.06 -7.95 -13.01
CA ASN A 29 14.78 -8.58 -11.88
C ASN A 29 14.86 -7.67 -10.63
N THR A 30 14.23 -6.49 -10.66
CA THR A 30 14.27 -5.53 -9.56
C THR A 30 12.96 -5.53 -8.79
N ALA A 31 13.05 -5.78 -7.48
CA ALA A 31 11.93 -5.64 -6.56
C ALA A 31 11.75 -4.16 -6.16
N ILE A 32 10.50 -3.71 -6.17
CA ILE A 32 10.12 -2.34 -5.78
C ILE A 32 9.50 -2.42 -4.40
N HIS A 33 10.17 -1.75 -3.46
CA HIS A 33 9.78 -1.68 -2.06
C HIS A 33 9.37 -0.26 -1.68
N GLY A 34 8.34 -0.17 -0.86
CA GLY A 34 7.84 1.05 -0.27
C GLY A 34 6.80 1.77 -1.12
N PHE A 35 5.93 2.51 -0.43
CA PHE A 35 4.81 3.23 -1.05
C PHE A 35 5.28 4.33 -1.99
N GLU A 36 6.31 5.10 -1.63
CA GLU A 36 6.83 6.19 -2.46
C GLU A 36 7.37 5.70 -3.81
N LYS A 37 8.14 4.61 -3.80
CA LYS A 37 8.61 3.98 -5.05
C LYS A 37 7.45 3.34 -5.82
N GLY A 38 6.48 2.75 -5.12
CA GLY A 38 5.27 2.20 -5.71
C GLY A 38 4.42 3.25 -6.44
N ALA A 39 4.23 4.42 -5.83
CA ALA A 39 3.50 5.55 -6.38
C ALA A 39 4.15 6.05 -7.67
N LYS A 40 5.48 6.25 -7.63
CA LYS A 40 6.26 6.61 -8.82
C LYS A 40 6.18 5.55 -9.90
N PHE A 41 6.26 4.27 -9.54
CA PHE A 41 6.24 3.18 -10.50
C PHE A 41 4.90 3.02 -11.22
N TYR A 42 3.78 3.08 -10.49
CA TYR A 42 2.45 2.85 -11.08
C TYR A 42 1.77 4.11 -11.61
N PHE A 43 2.04 5.27 -11.02
CA PHE A 43 1.28 6.50 -11.28
C PHE A 43 2.16 7.69 -11.68
N ASN A 44 3.49 7.55 -11.62
CA ASN A 44 4.44 8.64 -11.86
C ASN A 44 4.19 9.88 -10.98
N GLN A 45 3.79 9.64 -9.73
CA GLN A 45 3.44 10.68 -8.75
C GLN A 45 4.12 10.41 -7.39
N SER A 46 4.20 11.46 -6.56
CA SER A 46 4.53 11.34 -5.14
C SER A 46 3.35 10.72 -4.38
N VAL A 47 3.59 10.00 -3.28
CA VAL A 47 2.52 9.42 -2.44
C VAL A 47 1.52 10.47 -1.97
N ASP A 48 1.99 11.67 -1.65
CA ASP A 48 1.14 12.76 -1.14
C ASP A 48 0.21 13.36 -2.21
N ALA A 49 0.48 13.08 -3.49
CA ALA A 49 -0.32 13.56 -4.62
C ALA A 49 -1.37 12.54 -5.09
N LEU A 50 -1.36 11.32 -4.54
CA LEU A 50 -2.24 10.25 -4.98
C LEU A 50 -3.70 10.53 -4.61
N SER A 51 -4.60 10.24 -5.54
CA SER A 51 -6.02 10.13 -5.22
C SER A 51 -6.30 8.96 -4.27
N ASN A 52 -7.47 9.00 -3.61
CA ASN A 52 -7.91 7.91 -2.73
C ASN A 52 -7.95 6.55 -3.45
N GLU A 53 -8.29 6.52 -4.74
CA GLU A 53 -8.30 5.28 -5.53
C GLU A 53 -6.89 4.75 -5.81
N GLU A 54 -5.94 5.63 -6.14
CA GLU A 54 -4.55 5.25 -6.40
C GLU A 54 -3.88 4.79 -5.10
N MET A 55 -4.12 5.47 -3.99
CA MET A 55 -3.65 5.05 -2.67
C MET A 55 -4.27 3.70 -2.26
N ALA A 56 -5.58 3.51 -2.47
CA ALA A 56 -6.24 2.23 -2.22
C ALA A 56 -5.70 1.11 -3.12
N THR A 57 -5.23 1.43 -4.32
CA THR A 57 -4.54 0.49 -5.21
C THR A 57 -3.21 0.04 -4.60
N LEU A 58 -2.36 0.95 -4.13
CA LEU A 58 -1.11 0.59 -3.46
C LEU A 58 -1.35 -0.27 -2.21
N VAL A 59 -2.32 0.09 -1.38
CA VAL A 59 -2.72 -0.68 -0.20
C VAL A 59 -3.25 -2.07 -0.58
N ALA A 60 -3.98 -2.20 -1.69
CA ALA A 60 -4.43 -3.49 -2.20
C ALA A 60 -3.25 -4.39 -2.59
N LEU A 61 -2.22 -3.81 -3.21
CA LEU A 61 -1.03 -4.53 -3.66
C LEU A 61 -0.19 -5.06 -2.51
N VAL A 62 -0.13 -4.39 -1.36
CA VAL A 62 0.59 -4.87 -0.16
C VAL A 62 0.24 -6.30 0.21
N LYS A 63 -1.03 -6.72 0.04
CA LYS A 63 -1.46 -8.09 0.35
C LYS A 63 -0.83 -9.14 -0.58
N GLY A 64 -0.47 -8.76 -1.81
CA GLY A 64 0.11 -9.66 -2.79
C GLY A 64 0.20 -8.98 -4.16
N PRO A 65 1.34 -8.33 -4.47
CA PRO A 65 1.50 -7.57 -5.71
C PRO A 65 1.26 -8.40 -6.97
N SER A 66 1.75 -9.63 -6.98
CA SER A 66 1.59 -10.54 -8.11
C SER A 66 0.14 -11.01 -8.28
N TYR A 67 -0.58 -11.23 -7.17
CA TYR A 67 -1.95 -11.73 -7.19
C TYR A 67 -2.97 -10.65 -7.59
N TYR A 68 -2.74 -9.41 -7.16
CA TYR A 68 -3.54 -8.23 -7.47
C TYR A 68 -2.90 -7.36 -8.57
N HIS A 69 -2.03 -7.94 -9.41
CA HIS A 69 -1.27 -7.19 -10.39
C HIS A 69 -2.19 -6.34 -11.28
N PRO A 70 -1.93 -5.02 -11.44
CA PRO A 70 -2.87 -4.11 -12.11
C PRO A 70 -3.22 -4.51 -13.53
N ILE A 71 -2.24 -4.93 -14.33
CA ILE A 71 -2.47 -5.34 -15.73
C ILE A 71 -2.96 -6.79 -15.85
N LYS A 72 -2.31 -7.74 -15.16
CA LYS A 72 -2.62 -9.17 -15.33
C LYS A 72 -3.95 -9.59 -14.69
N HIS A 73 -4.37 -8.90 -13.62
CA HIS A 73 -5.46 -9.34 -12.75
C HIS A 73 -6.41 -8.19 -12.35
N GLU A 74 -6.78 -7.34 -13.30
CA GLU A 74 -7.66 -6.17 -13.10
C GLU A 74 -8.92 -6.47 -12.29
N LYS A 75 -9.64 -7.56 -12.60
CA LYS A 75 -10.88 -7.94 -11.88
C LYS A 75 -10.63 -8.22 -10.39
N ARG A 76 -9.49 -8.83 -10.04
CA ARG A 76 -9.13 -9.11 -8.64
C ARG A 76 -8.73 -7.84 -7.93
N LEU A 77 -7.94 -7.00 -8.60
CA LEU A 77 -7.51 -5.72 -8.07
C LEU A 77 -8.71 -4.81 -7.80
N SER A 78 -9.62 -4.66 -8.76
CA SER A 78 -10.81 -3.81 -8.63
C SER A 78 -11.64 -4.19 -7.40
N LYS A 79 -11.94 -5.49 -7.22
CA LYS A 79 -12.64 -5.99 -6.03
C LYS A 79 -11.89 -5.68 -4.74
N ARG A 80 -10.57 -5.87 -4.71
CA ARG A 80 -9.75 -5.59 -3.52
C ARG A 80 -9.66 -4.10 -3.21
N ARG A 81 -9.51 -3.25 -4.22
CA ARG A 81 -9.49 -1.79 -4.09
C ARG A 81 -10.83 -1.28 -3.56
N GLN A 82 -11.94 -1.78 -4.09
CA GLN A 82 -13.27 -1.42 -3.60
C GLN A 82 -13.46 -1.80 -2.13
N LEU A 83 -12.94 -2.96 -1.70
CA LEU A 83 -12.93 -3.34 -0.29
C LEU A 83 -12.06 -2.40 0.57
N VAL A 84 -10.90 -1.97 0.09
CA VAL A 84 -10.06 -1.00 0.81
C VAL A 84 -10.80 0.33 0.96
N LEU A 85 -11.41 0.85 -0.11
CA LEU A 85 -12.18 2.08 -0.09
C LEU A 85 -13.41 1.99 0.82
N SER A 86 -14.13 0.86 0.81
CA SER A 86 -15.29 0.69 1.69
C SER A 86 -14.91 0.67 3.16
N ILE A 87 -13.77 0.07 3.51
CA ILE A 87 -13.22 0.09 4.86
C ILE A 87 -12.79 1.51 5.24
N TYR A 88 -12.05 2.21 4.37
CA TYR A 88 -11.60 3.58 4.61
C TYR A 88 -12.79 4.51 4.88
N ASN A 89 -13.80 4.50 4.00
CA ASN A 89 -15.01 5.32 4.15
C ASN A 89 -15.81 4.96 5.42
N LYS A 90 -15.79 3.69 5.84
CA LYS A 90 -16.44 3.26 7.09
C LYS A 90 -15.72 3.83 8.30
N PHE A 91 -14.39 3.79 8.34
CA PHE A 91 -13.62 4.34 9.46
C PHE A 91 -13.64 5.86 9.49
N GLU A 92 -13.59 6.53 8.34
CA GLU A 92 -13.69 7.99 8.26
C GLU A 92 -15.00 8.49 8.91
N LYS A 93 -16.10 7.76 8.73
CA LYS A 93 -17.39 8.05 9.37
C LYS A 93 -17.46 7.77 10.87
N ILE A 94 -16.53 7.01 11.43
CA ILE A 94 -16.48 6.68 12.87
C ILE A 94 -15.61 7.69 13.63
N VAL A 95 -14.60 8.24 12.96
CA VAL A 95 -13.62 9.16 13.55
C VAL A 95 -14.04 10.63 13.41
N LYS A 96 -14.93 10.95 12.47
CA LYS A 96 -15.64 12.24 12.39
C LYS A 96 -16.85 12.24 13.30
#